data_AF-A0A2C9KIN8-F1
#
_entry.id   AF-A0A2C9KIN8-F1
#
_cell.length_a   1.000
_cell.length_b   1.000
_cell.length_c   1.000
_cell.angle_alpha   90.00
_cell.angle_beta   90.00
_cell.angle_gamma   90.00
#
_symmetry.space_group_name_H-M   'P 1'
#
loop_
_entity.id
_entity.type
_entity.pdbx_description
1 polymer ?
#
loop_
_entity_poly.entity_id
_entity_poly.type
_entity_poly.pdbx_seq_one_letter_code
_entity_poly.pdbx_strand_id
1 'polypeptide(L)'
;MYIGGFSFVDDPKYCDTFYQCIKDSEPIPKQCPSGTFWDGNICNFISQVQCPKAQCNAILENAKYPSGRCCNKYFECLNGKLQEKACRFDEYFDENIRSCRSTLNTVAVCENTGRFRCEVPGVIGDKDFSNPCPGYAVDPTGNPCSYTFNGENITTPMGSIWDQSKCTLDRDDADVCGLKFPDRDLDPALKCSANFLADFNGGSTAVYSPRAGTNFKVYSLQREVQLTGDALLYTSAMRDPYFYYYHYNNKDLNVNTGFRVLFNLQNPQIGLTYDILSNNFCLLCPETIKFTVTLTSVGEQVVSVFFQTALGTTVQTNAVIRKQNSNTLLELIVIYGDDSVYGVVRELTPISYTRLQTVNLTRVNKASGAHIAMNKCGIQLGRGPNYHFLGVIDEFAVYERCQSIDQILS
;
A
#
# COMPACT_ATOMS: atom_id res chain seq x y z
N MET A 1 29.67 9.16 29.95
CA MET A 1 28.30 8.58 29.87
C MET A 1 27.45 9.53 29.05
N TYR A 2 27.27 9.25 27.77
CA TYR A 2 26.40 10.04 26.88
C TYR A 2 24.99 9.47 27.00
N ILE A 3 24.07 10.22 27.59
CA ILE A 3 22.63 9.95 27.51
C ILE A 3 22.15 10.69 26.26
N GLY A 4 22.19 10.02 25.11
CA GLY A 4 21.47 10.47 23.93
C GLY A 4 19.99 10.25 24.17
N GLY A 5 19.22 11.32 24.27
CA GLY A 5 17.76 11.28 24.38
C GLY A 5 17.13 12.14 23.30
N PHE A 6 15.97 11.72 22.80
CA PHE A 6 15.03 12.59 22.11
C PHE A 6 13.96 13.03 23.11
N SER A 7 13.49 14.28 22.99
CA SER A 7 12.33 14.77 23.74
C SER A 7 11.22 15.15 22.78
N PHE A 8 9.99 15.17 23.28
CA PHE A 8 8.83 15.67 22.53
C PHE A 8 8.34 16.96 23.15
N VAL A 9 7.92 17.91 22.32
CA VAL A 9 7.35 19.18 22.77
C VAL A 9 6.11 19.52 21.95
N ASP A 10 5.17 20.19 22.60
CA ASP A 10 3.90 20.56 21.98
C ASP A 10 4.11 21.52 20.81
N ASP A 11 3.28 21.39 19.77
CA ASP A 11 3.21 22.40 18.73
C ASP A 11 2.60 23.70 19.33
N PRO A 12 3.26 24.86 19.16
CA PRO A 12 2.80 26.10 19.78
C PRO A 12 1.49 26.63 19.17
N LYS A 13 1.07 26.11 18.02
CA LYS A 13 -0.06 26.58 17.22
C LYS A 13 -1.18 25.55 17.09
N TYR A 14 -0.88 24.26 16.98
CA TYR A 14 -1.89 23.24 16.69
C TYR A 14 -1.89 22.08 17.70
N CYS A 15 -3.04 21.44 17.89
CA CYS A 15 -3.22 20.39 18.90
C CYS A 15 -2.91 18.97 18.39
N ASP A 16 -2.89 18.81 17.07
CA ASP A 16 -2.75 17.54 16.35
C ASP A 16 -1.34 17.31 15.80
N THR A 17 -0.41 18.19 16.16
CA THR A 17 1.01 18.15 15.80
C THR A 17 1.88 18.38 17.03
N PHE A 18 3.13 17.93 16.95
CA PHE A 18 4.14 18.07 18.00
C PHE A 18 5.52 18.04 17.37
N TYR A 19 6.58 18.36 18.12
CA TYR A 19 7.94 18.30 17.62
C TYR A 19 8.74 17.23 18.35
N GLN A 20 9.59 16.52 17.61
CA GLN A 20 10.65 15.69 18.15
C GLN A 20 11.94 16.51 18.17
N CYS A 21 12.49 16.73 19.35
CA CYS A 21 13.75 17.41 19.55
C CYS A 21 14.86 16.37 19.76
N ILE A 22 15.90 16.46 18.93
CA ILE A 22 17.12 15.69 19.06
C ILE A 22 18.23 16.68 19.37
N LYS A 23 19.14 16.31 20.27
CA LYS A 23 20.28 17.17 20.64
C LYS A 23 21.04 17.60 19.37
N ASP A 24 21.34 18.88 19.27
CA ASP A 24 22.09 19.49 18.16
C ASP A 24 21.41 19.38 16.78
N SER A 25 20.08 19.17 16.74
CA SER A 25 19.28 19.16 15.50
C SER A 25 18.12 20.17 15.57
N GLU A 26 17.63 20.60 14.41
CA GLU A 26 16.38 21.37 14.34
C GLU A 26 15.19 20.51 14.80
N PRO A 27 14.17 21.11 15.46
CA PRO A 27 12.96 20.39 15.84
C PRO A 27 12.28 19.77 14.62
N ILE A 28 12.08 18.45 14.67
CA ILE A 28 11.46 17.72 13.56
C ILE A 28 9.94 17.73 13.80
N PRO A 29 9.13 18.33 12.91
CA PRO A 29 7.69 18.31 13.05
C PRO A 29 7.15 16.88 12.92
N LYS A 30 6.26 16.52 13.82
CA LYS A 30 5.53 15.26 13.90
C LYS A 30 4.04 15.54 13.91
N GLN A 31 3.28 14.55 13.48
CA GLN A 31 1.82 14.63 13.42
C GLN A 31 1.24 13.43 14.15
N CYS A 32 0.14 13.67 14.85
CA CYS A 32 -0.63 12.58 15.42
C CYS A 32 -1.39 11.81 14.34
N PRO A 33 -1.64 10.49 14.55
CA PRO A 33 -2.58 9.71 13.75
C PRO A 33 -3.93 10.42 13.57
N SER A 34 -4.67 10.07 12.52
CA SER A 34 -5.86 10.85 12.13
C SER A 34 -6.92 10.78 13.23
N GLY A 35 -7.49 11.93 13.60
CA GLY A 35 -8.46 12.02 14.69
C GLY A 35 -7.88 11.90 16.10
N THR A 36 -6.55 11.95 16.25
CA THR A 36 -5.85 11.95 17.55
C THR A 36 -4.99 13.20 17.71
N PHE A 37 -4.65 13.53 18.95
CA PHE A 37 -4.12 14.81 19.40
C PHE A 37 -3.04 14.60 20.43
N TRP A 38 -2.06 15.48 20.45
CA TRP A 38 -0.92 15.37 21.34
C TRP A 38 -1.31 15.80 22.76
N ASP A 39 -1.12 14.91 23.73
CA ASP A 39 -1.43 15.19 25.15
C ASP A 39 -0.20 15.62 25.99
N GLY A 40 0.96 15.80 25.35
CA GLY A 40 2.24 16.02 26.01
C GLY A 40 3.13 14.78 26.08
N ASN A 41 2.60 13.59 25.78
CA ASN A 41 3.35 12.34 25.83
C ASN A 41 2.97 11.34 24.72
N ILE A 42 1.68 11.18 24.41
CA ILE A 42 1.16 10.31 23.36
C ILE A 42 0.03 10.98 22.59
N CYS A 43 -0.32 10.42 21.43
CA CYS A 43 -1.47 10.85 20.66
C CYS A 43 -2.75 10.16 21.17
N ASN A 44 -3.71 10.94 21.67
CA ASN A 44 -4.96 10.48 22.26
C ASN A 44 -6.18 11.14 21.59
N PHE A 45 -7.39 10.66 21.89
CA PHE A 45 -8.61 11.30 21.37
C PHE A 45 -8.82 12.69 21.99
N ILE A 46 -9.42 13.62 21.24
CA ILE A 46 -9.61 15.01 21.70
C ILE A 46 -10.36 15.14 23.02
N SER A 47 -11.22 14.17 23.35
CA SER A 47 -11.95 14.12 24.62
C SER A 47 -11.05 13.87 25.83
N GLN A 48 -9.83 13.38 25.60
CA GLN A 48 -8.83 13.03 26.62
C GLN A 48 -7.64 14.00 26.59
N VAL A 49 -7.59 14.91 25.62
CA VAL A 49 -6.51 15.88 25.45
C VAL A 49 -6.97 17.25 25.92
N GLN A 50 -6.21 17.86 26.83
CA GLN A 50 -6.35 19.27 27.14
C GLN A 50 -5.53 20.06 26.12
N CYS A 51 -6.19 20.70 25.14
CA CYS A 51 -5.48 21.57 24.20
C CYS A 51 -5.67 23.05 24.54
N PRO A 52 -4.64 23.73 25.08
CA PRO A 52 -4.73 25.16 25.40
C PRO A 52 -4.96 26.05 24.16
N LYS A 53 -4.60 25.54 22.97
CA LYS A 53 -4.69 26.26 21.69
C LYS A 53 -6.08 26.18 21.04
N ALA A 54 -6.92 25.27 21.52
CA ALA A 54 -8.30 25.10 21.08
C ALA A 54 -9.21 24.97 22.31
N GLN A 55 -9.50 26.10 22.96
CA GLN A 55 -10.36 26.10 24.14
C GLN A 55 -11.82 25.86 23.74
N CYS A 56 -12.50 24.97 24.45
CA CYS A 56 -13.91 24.69 24.22
C CYS A 56 -14.67 24.62 25.55
N ASN A 57 -15.62 25.51 25.73
CA ASN A 57 -16.49 25.64 26.89
C ASN A 57 -17.82 26.27 26.46
N ALA A 58 -18.77 26.41 27.38
CA ALA A 58 -20.11 26.96 27.08
C ALA A 58 -20.10 28.40 26.50
N ILE A 59 -19.02 29.17 26.71
CA ILE A 59 -18.88 30.54 26.19
C ILE A 59 -18.31 30.52 24.75
N LEU A 60 -17.51 29.51 24.42
CA LEU A 60 -16.80 29.37 23.14
C LEU A 60 -17.54 28.45 22.16
N GLU A 61 -18.85 28.29 22.32
CA GLU A 61 -19.68 27.48 21.42
C GLU A 61 -19.55 27.98 19.96
N ASN A 62 -19.42 27.05 19.02
CA ASN A 62 -19.14 27.26 17.60
C ASN A 62 -17.79 27.92 17.27
N ALA A 63 -16.89 28.12 18.25
CA ALA A 63 -15.53 28.58 17.97
C ALA A 63 -14.79 27.56 17.09
N LYS A 64 -14.10 28.06 16.05
CA LYS A 64 -13.38 27.23 15.08
C LYS A 64 -11.87 27.39 15.20
N TYR A 65 -11.15 26.28 15.14
CA TYR A 65 -9.70 26.21 15.27
C TYR A 65 -9.09 25.42 14.12
N PRO A 66 -7.94 25.83 13.57
CA PRO A 66 -7.32 25.11 12.45
C PRO A 66 -6.73 23.76 12.88
N SER A 67 -6.72 22.81 11.97
CA SER A 67 -5.88 21.61 12.07
C SER A 67 -4.45 21.93 11.63
N GLY A 68 -3.48 21.44 12.39
CA GLY A 68 -2.05 21.48 12.05
C GLY A 68 -1.66 20.40 11.05
N ARG A 69 -2.42 19.31 10.97
CA ARG A 69 -2.21 18.25 9.99
C ARG A 69 -2.85 18.54 8.64
N CYS A 70 -4.10 18.97 8.65
CA CYS A 70 -4.98 19.04 7.49
C CYS A 70 -5.40 20.49 7.21
N CYS A 71 -4.95 21.07 6.10
CA CYS A 71 -5.26 22.48 5.80
C CYS A 71 -6.75 22.72 5.47
N ASN A 72 -7.48 21.67 5.10
CA ASN A 72 -8.90 21.68 4.79
C ASN A 72 -9.77 21.06 5.88
N LYS A 73 -9.24 20.90 7.11
CA LYS A 73 -10.02 20.52 8.29
C LYS A 73 -9.85 21.54 9.42
N TYR A 74 -10.81 21.53 10.33
CA TYR A 74 -10.86 22.41 11.48
C TYR A 74 -11.59 21.74 12.63
N PHE A 75 -11.45 22.28 13.83
CA PHE A 75 -12.18 21.84 15.01
C PHE A 75 -13.23 22.89 15.34
N GLU A 76 -14.46 22.46 15.59
CA GLU A 76 -15.56 23.31 16.01
C GLU A 76 -15.97 22.93 17.43
N CYS A 77 -16.05 23.91 18.31
CA CYS A 77 -16.50 23.70 19.67
C CYS A 77 -18.02 23.51 19.70
N LEU A 78 -18.49 22.34 20.11
CA LEU A 78 -19.91 22.01 20.19
C LEU A 78 -20.20 21.29 21.51
N ASN A 79 -21.11 21.85 22.31
CA ASN A 79 -21.48 21.38 23.64
C ASN A 79 -20.27 21.17 24.56
N GLY A 80 -19.33 22.13 24.57
CA GLY A 80 -18.11 22.06 25.37
C GLY A 80 -17.12 20.96 24.95
N LYS A 81 -17.27 20.38 23.76
CA LYS A 81 -16.31 19.44 23.16
C LYS A 81 -15.88 19.90 21.77
N LEU A 82 -14.59 19.76 21.47
CA LEU A 82 -14.10 19.97 20.12
C LEU A 82 -14.52 18.81 19.23
N GLN A 83 -15.10 19.12 18.07
CA GLN A 83 -15.41 18.17 17.02
C GLN A 83 -14.61 18.50 15.78
N GLU A 84 -13.94 17.50 15.20
CA GLU A 84 -13.31 17.65 13.89
C GLU A 84 -14.39 17.82 12.81
N LYS A 85 -14.19 18.83 11.96
CA LYS A 85 -14.99 19.17 10.80
C LYS A 85 -14.07 19.32 9.60
N ALA A 86 -14.67 19.23 8.43
CA ALA A 86 -13.97 19.29 7.16
C ALA A 86 -14.58 20.43 6.32
N CYS A 87 -13.75 21.15 5.57
CA CYS A 87 -14.23 22.07 4.55
C CYS A 87 -14.82 21.31 3.36
N ARG A 88 -15.54 21.99 2.46
CA ARG A 88 -16.07 21.32 1.27
C ARG A 88 -14.95 20.89 0.34
N PHE A 89 -15.31 20.10 -0.67
CA PHE A 89 -14.40 19.80 -1.76
C PHE A 89 -13.90 21.11 -2.39
N ASP A 90 -12.59 21.18 -2.62
CA ASP A 90 -11.86 22.36 -3.10
C ASP A 90 -11.92 23.62 -2.23
N GLU A 91 -12.15 23.44 -0.94
CA GLU A 91 -11.99 24.47 0.07
C GLU A 91 -10.85 24.14 1.05
N TYR A 92 -10.26 25.18 1.63
CA TYR A 92 -9.34 25.11 2.76
C TYR A 92 -9.86 25.94 3.92
N PHE A 93 -9.43 25.63 5.14
CA PHE A 93 -9.79 26.41 6.31
C PHE A 93 -8.85 27.62 6.43
N ASP A 94 -9.38 28.82 6.25
CA ASP A 94 -8.66 30.06 6.44
C ASP A 94 -8.68 30.43 7.94
N GLU A 95 -7.49 30.37 8.54
CA GLU A 95 -7.28 30.54 9.98
C GLU A 95 -7.56 31.98 10.45
N ASN A 96 -7.36 32.96 9.57
CA ASN A 96 -7.47 34.38 9.91
C ASN A 96 -8.94 34.77 10.06
N ILE A 97 -9.79 34.25 9.18
CA ILE A 97 -11.24 34.48 9.21
C ILE A 97 -12.01 33.35 9.91
N ARG A 98 -11.32 32.28 10.33
CA ARG A 98 -11.85 31.08 10.98
C ARG A 98 -13.00 30.43 10.19
N SER A 99 -12.85 30.31 8.87
CA SER A 99 -13.87 29.76 7.98
C SER A 99 -13.27 29.09 6.74
N CYS A 100 -14.04 28.22 6.10
CA CYS A 100 -13.65 27.60 4.84
C CYS A 100 -13.69 28.63 3.69
N ARG A 101 -12.69 28.55 2.79
CA ARG A 101 -12.56 29.36 1.58
C ARG A 101 -12.30 28.48 0.37
N SER A 102 -12.92 28.83 -0.75
CA SER A 102 -12.70 28.17 -2.03
C SER A 102 -11.36 28.55 -2.65
N THR A 103 -10.77 27.61 -3.39
CA THR A 103 -9.55 27.83 -4.18
C THR A 103 -9.56 26.91 -5.40
N LEU A 104 -8.89 27.33 -6.48
CA LEU A 104 -8.72 26.50 -7.69
C LEU A 104 -7.70 25.37 -7.50
N ASN A 105 -6.83 25.47 -6.48
CA ASN A 105 -5.82 24.47 -6.20
C ASN A 105 -5.60 24.34 -4.68
N THR A 106 -6.42 23.51 -4.04
CA THR A 106 -6.33 23.28 -2.58
C THR A 106 -5.04 22.58 -2.19
N VAL A 107 -4.49 21.73 -3.07
CA VAL A 107 -3.21 21.03 -2.83
C VAL A 107 -2.08 22.04 -2.67
N ALA A 108 -1.94 22.98 -3.61
CA ALA A 108 -0.92 24.02 -3.54
C ALA A 108 -1.07 24.92 -2.31
N VAL A 109 -2.31 25.24 -1.91
CA VAL A 109 -2.56 26.02 -0.67
C VAL A 109 -2.11 25.24 0.56
N CYS A 110 -2.44 23.95 0.65
CA CYS A 110 -2.03 23.11 1.77
C CYS A 110 -0.50 23.00 1.85
N GLU A 111 0.16 22.72 0.73
CA GLU A 111 1.63 22.61 0.62
C GLU A 111 2.34 23.88 1.07
N ASN A 112 1.85 25.06 0.65
CA ASN A 112 2.40 26.36 1.06
C ASN A 112 2.30 26.61 2.57
N THR A 113 1.35 25.96 3.25
CA THR A 113 1.23 26.04 4.72
C THR A 113 1.95 24.92 5.45
N GLY A 114 2.66 24.03 4.73
CA GLY A 114 3.33 22.86 5.30
C GLY A 114 2.37 21.80 5.84
N ARG A 115 1.14 21.74 5.31
CA ARG A 115 0.06 20.85 5.77
C ARG A 115 -0.46 19.98 4.63
N PHE A 116 -1.18 18.92 4.96
CA PHE A 116 -1.78 18.02 3.98
C PHE A 116 -3.17 18.50 3.55
N ARG A 117 -3.53 18.24 2.28
CA ARG A 117 -4.93 18.19 1.86
C ARG A 117 -5.49 16.84 2.28
N CYS A 118 -6.19 16.81 3.40
CA CYS A 118 -6.77 15.58 3.90
C CYS A 118 -8.10 15.27 3.20
N GLU A 119 -8.49 14.02 3.17
CA GLU A 119 -9.78 13.64 2.63
C GLU A 119 -10.89 14.23 3.50
N VAL A 120 -11.76 14.99 2.86
CA VAL A 120 -13.04 15.42 3.42
C VAL A 120 -14.07 14.36 3.03
N PRO A 121 -14.85 13.79 3.96
CA PRO A 121 -16.03 13.02 3.59
C PRO A 121 -16.91 13.93 2.74
N GLY A 122 -16.92 13.70 1.44
CA GLY A 122 -17.54 14.61 0.49
C GLY A 122 -19.04 14.70 0.76
N VAL A 123 -19.50 15.84 1.29
CA VAL A 123 -20.76 16.40 0.85
C VAL A 123 -20.50 16.95 -0.56
N ILE A 124 -20.55 16.06 -1.55
CA ILE A 124 -20.78 16.44 -2.94
C ILE A 124 -22.27 16.25 -3.13
N GLY A 125 -22.94 17.29 -3.64
CA GLY A 125 -24.38 17.34 -3.84
C GLY A 125 -24.86 16.40 -4.94
N ASP A 126 -24.77 15.11 -4.69
CA ASP A 126 -25.71 14.14 -5.22
C ASP A 126 -26.22 13.33 -4.05
N LYS A 127 -27.53 13.39 -3.82
CA LYS A 127 -28.19 12.42 -2.95
C LYS A 127 -28.16 11.10 -3.71
N ASP A 128 -27.03 10.40 -3.62
CA ASP A 128 -27.07 8.97 -3.83
C ASP A 128 -26.24 8.23 -2.79
N PHE A 129 -26.96 7.69 -1.80
CA PHE A 129 -26.44 6.68 -0.89
C PHE A 129 -26.17 5.34 -1.61
N SER A 130 -26.26 5.27 -2.94
CA SER A 130 -26.01 4.05 -3.72
C SER A 130 -24.55 3.83 -4.14
N ASN A 131 -23.67 4.85 -4.10
CA ASN A 131 -22.27 4.67 -4.51
C ASN A 131 -21.29 4.90 -3.34
N PRO A 132 -20.98 3.86 -2.55
CA PRO A 132 -20.01 3.94 -1.45
C PRO A 132 -18.55 4.05 -1.93
N CYS A 133 -18.29 4.13 -3.24
CA CYS A 133 -16.98 3.91 -3.84
C CYS A 133 -16.51 5.10 -4.70
N PRO A 134 -15.94 6.15 -4.10
CA PRO A 134 -15.50 7.33 -4.83
C PRO A 134 -14.51 6.99 -5.96
N GLY A 135 -14.81 7.45 -7.16
CA GLY A 135 -14.04 7.16 -8.37
C GLY A 135 -14.35 5.80 -9.00
N TYR A 136 -15.05 4.91 -8.32
CA TYR A 136 -15.47 3.61 -8.86
C TYR A 136 -16.97 3.63 -9.18
N ALA A 137 -17.37 3.02 -10.29
CA ALA A 137 -18.77 2.77 -10.59
C ALA A 137 -18.94 1.40 -11.26
N VAL A 138 -20.12 0.81 -11.13
CA VAL A 138 -20.47 -0.42 -11.86
C VAL A 138 -20.26 -0.20 -13.35
N ASP A 139 -19.99 -1.27 -14.07
CA ASP A 139 -19.99 -1.20 -15.53
C ASP A 139 -21.33 -0.60 -16.00
N PRO A 140 -21.33 0.37 -16.95
CA PRO A 140 -22.55 1.02 -17.43
C PRO A 140 -23.59 0.07 -18.04
N THR A 141 -23.18 -1.13 -18.44
CA THR A 141 -24.05 -2.19 -18.97
C THR A 141 -24.57 -3.14 -17.89
N GLY A 142 -24.18 -2.93 -16.62
CA GLY A 142 -24.50 -3.80 -15.50
C GLY A 142 -23.68 -5.10 -15.48
N ASN A 143 -22.61 -5.18 -16.27
CA ASN A 143 -21.70 -6.31 -16.28
C ASN A 143 -20.90 -6.36 -14.97
N PRO A 144 -21.08 -7.35 -14.08
CA PRO A 144 -20.34 -7.43 -12.81
C PRO A 144 -18.85 -7.78 -13.02
N CYS A 145 -18.46 -8.10 -14.25
CA CYS A 145 -17.11 -8.49 -14.67
C CYS A 145 -16.29 -7.32 -15.18
N SER A 146 -16.85 -6.13 -15.06
CA SER A 146 -16.16 -4.88 -15.27
C SER A 146 -16.67 -3.85 -14.29
N TYR A 147 -15.85 -2.84 -14.07
CA TYR A 147 -16.22 -1.65 -13.33
C TYR A 147 -15.49 -0.47 -13.97
N THR A 148 -15.96 0.72 -13.73
CA THR A 148 -15.28 1.94 -14.16
C THR A 148 -14.50 2.53 -13.01
N PHE A 149 -13.28 3.00 -13.27
CA PHE A 149 -12.51 3.82 -12.35
C PHE A 149 -12.16 5.14 -13.02
N ASN A 150 -12.65 6.25 -12.46
CA ASN A 150 -12.52 7.59 -13.03
C ASN A 150 -12.94 7.68 -14.51
N GLY A 151 -13.98 6.92 -14.89
CA GLY A 151 -14.52 6.88 -16.25
C GLY A 151 -13.89 5.85 -17.20
N GLU A 152 -12.79 5.20 -16.80
CA GLU A 152 -12.14 4.15 -17.58
C GLU A 152 -12.71 2.77 -17.24
N ASN A 153 -13.01 1.95 -18.25
CA ASN A 153 -13.53 0.60 -18.05
C ASN A 153 -12.39 -0.38 -17.71
N ILE A 154 -12.48 -1.00 -16.53
CA ILE A 154 -11.57 -2.01 -16.01
C ILE A 154 -12.31 -3.34 -15.97
N THR A 155 -11.75 -4.35 -16.66
CA THR A 155 -12.23 -5.73 -16.55
C THR A 155 -11.75 -6.32 -15.23
N THR A 156 -12.65 -6.95 -14.48
CA THR A 156 -12.27 -7.64 -13.24
C THR A 156 -11.35 -8.82 -13.56
N PRO A 157 -10.40 -9.16 -12.67
CA PRO A 157 -9.66 -10.40 -12.82
C PRO A 157 -10.63 -11.60 -12.81
N MET A 158 -10.30 -12.62 -13.59
CA MET A 158 -11.16 -13.82 -13.69
C MET A 158 -11.46 -14.43 -12.31
N GLY A 159 -12.70 -14.86 -12.13
CA GLY A 159 -13.19 -15.39 -10.86
C GLY A 159 -13.52 -14.31 -9.83
N SER A 160 -13.42 -13.03 -10.17
CA SER A 160 -13.89 -11.94 -9.33
C SER A 160 -14.97 -11.13 -10.02
N ILE A 161 -15.88 -10.61 -9.21
CA ILE A 161 -16.91 -9.65 -9.60
C ILE A 161 -16.69 -8.35 -8.84
N TRP A 162 -17.10 -7.24 -9.44
CA TRP A 162 -17.11 -5.97 -8.75
C TRP A 162 -18.32 -5.90 -7.80
N ASP A 163 -18.07 -5.69 -6.51
CA ASP A 163 -19.10 -5.40 -5.51
C ASP A 163 -19.12 -3.90 -5.23
N GLN A 164 -20.08 -3.22 -5.86
CA GLN A 164 -20.30 -1.78 -5.70
C GLN A 164 -20.66 -1.38 -4.27
N SER A 165 -21.17 -2.29 -3.43
CA SER A 165 -21.52 -1.96 -2.04
C SER A 165 -20.31 -2.00 -1.11
N LYS A 166 -19.33 -2.87 -1.42
CA LYS A 166 -18.08 -3.02 -0.66
C LYS A 166 -16.93 -2.20 -1.22
N CYS A 167 -17.10 -1.70 -2.45
CA CYS A 167 -16.07 -1.03 -3.23
C CYS A 167 -14.88 -1.92 -3.51
N THR A 168 -15.10 -3.22 -3.61
CA THR A 168 -14.05 -4.23 -3.65
C THR A 168 -14.34 -5.20 -4.79
N LEU A 169 -13.30 -5.87 -5.25
CA LEU A 169 -13.45 -7.09 -6.03
C LEU A 169 -13.80 -8.22 -5.07
N ASP A 170 -14.98 -8.81 -5.22
CA ASP A 170 -15.43 -9.97 -4.47
C ASP A 170 -15.29 -11.25 -5.30
N ARG A 171 -15.42 -12.39 -4.64
CA ARG A 171 -15.40 -13.71 -5.27
C ARG A 171 -16.65 -13.90 -6.15
N ASP A 172 -16.44 -14.28 -7.41
CA ASP A 172 -17.51 -14.72 -8.31
C ASP A 172 -17.94 -16.16 -7.98
N ASP A 173 -18.72 -16.33 -6.91
CA ASP A 173 -19.24 -17.65 -6.49
C ASP A 173 -20.27 -18.25 -7.44
N ALA A 174 -20.92 -17.39 -8.23
CA ALA A 174 -22.00 -17.76 -9.11
C ALA A 174 -21.54 -17.95 -10.57
N ASP A 175 -20.24 -17.83 -10.85
CA ASP A 175 -19.65 -17.94 -12.19
C ASP A 175 -20.35 -17.02 -13.21
N VAL A 176 -20.73 -15.82 -12.75
CA VAL A 176 -21.49 -14.83 -13.54
C VAL A 176 -20.64 -14.27 -14.66
N CYS A 177 -19.32 -14.22 -14.45
CA CYS A 177 -18.37 -13.73 -15.44
C CYS A 177 -18.00 -14.73 -16.53
N GLY A 178 -18.82 -15.78 -16.66
CA GLY A 178 -18.93 -16.55 -17.89
C GLY A 178 -17.66 -17.33 -18.20
N LEU A 179 -16.93 -17.73 -17.17
CA LEU A 179 -15.82 -18.63 -17.32
C LEU A 179 -16.02 -19.82 -16.39
N LYS A 180 -16.88 -20.73 -16.87
CA LYS A 180 -16.55 -22.16 -16.89
C LYS A 180 -15.27 -22.37 -17.69
N PHE A 181 -14.16 -21.79 -17.24
CA PHE A 181 -12.98 -22.61 -17.23
C PHE A 181 -13.28 -23.65 -16.14
N PRO A 182 -13.11 -24.96 -16.39
CA PRO A 182 -12.63 -25.77 -15.29
C PRO A 182 -11.44 -24.96 -14.80
N ASP A 183 -11.53 -24.38 -13.61
CA ASP A 183 -10.44 -23.61 -13.02
C ASP A 183 -9.21 -24.43 -13.36
N ARG A 184 -8.37 -23.96 -14.30
CA ARG A 184 -7.51 -24.90 -15.04
C ARG A 184 -6.59 -25.61 -14.07
N ASP A 185 -6.32 -24.95 -12.95
CA ASP A 185 -5.53 -25.42 -11.82
C ASP A 185 -6.34 -26.24 -10.78
N LEU A 186 -7.66 -26.49 -10.98
CA LEU A 186 -8.48 -27.52 -10.30
C LEU A 186 -8.42 -28.87 -11.01
N ASP A 187 -7.87 -28.92 -12.22
CA ASP A 187 -7.44 -30.19 -12.81
C ASP A 187 -6.10 -30.60 -12.17
N PRO A 188 -6.04 -31.74 -11.45
CA PRO A 188 -4.80 -32.21 -10.83
C PRO A 188 -3.68 -32.49 -11.82
N ALA A 189 -3.97 -32.56 -13.13
CA ALA A 189 -2.98 -32.71 -14.18
C ALA A 189 -2.31 -31.39 -14.62
N LEU A 190 -2.84 -30.22 -14.25
CA LEU A 190 -2.34 -28.92 -14.70
C LEU A 190 -1.51 -28.21 -13.61
N LYS A 191 -0.45 -27.50 -14.04
CA LYS A 191 0.46 -26.77 -13.17
C LYS A 191 -0.13 -25.40 -12.83
N CYS A 192 -0.19 -25.08 -11.55
CA CYS A 192 -0.62 -23.78 -11.02
C CYS A 192 -0.03 -22.62 -11.81
N SER A 193 -0.90 -21.86 -12.47
CA SER A 193 -0.51 -20.76 -13.36
C SER A 193 -0.89 -19.42 -12.73
N ALA A 194 -0.07 -18.39 -12.99
CA ALA A 194 -0.34 -17.06 -12.47
C ALA A 194 -1.68 -16.55 -13.03
N ASN A 195 -2.49 -15.94 -12.17
CA ASN A 195 -3.67 -15.22 -12.62
C ASN A 195 -3.35 -13.75 -12.90
N PHE A 196 -2.23 -13.21 -12.42
CA PHE A 196 -1.68 -11.90 -12.75
C PHE A 196 -0.17 -12.04 -13.01
N LEU A 197 0.30 -11.66 -14.18
CA LEU A 197 1.73 -11.68 -14.55
C LEU A 197 2.10 -10.36 -15.23
N ALA A 198 3.04 -9.62 -14.65
CA ALA A 198 3.69 -8.48 -15.25
C ALA A 198 5.17 -8.82 -15.45
N ASP A 199 5.60 -8.95 -16.70
CA ASP A 199 6.95 -9.40 -17.09
C ASP A 199 7.78 -8.31 -17.77
N PHE A 200 7.23 -7.11 -17.93
CA PHE A 200 7.88 -5.90 -18.46
C PHE A 200 8.56 -6.03 -19.83
N ASN A 201 8.39 -7.17 -20.51
CA ASN A 201 9.08 -7.52 -21.74
C ASN A 201 8.80 -6.50 -22.84
N GLY A 202 9.85 -6.08 -23.54
CA GLY A 202 9.77 -5.08 -24.61
C GLY A 202 9.28 -3.71 -24.15
N GLY A 203 9.45 -3.38 -22.87
CA GLY A 203 9.01 -2.14 -22.25
C GLY A 203 7.50 -2.02 -22.14
N SER A 204 6.81 -3.15 -21.94
CA SER A 204 5.37 -3.20 -21.79
C SER A 204 4.96 -3.09 -20.33
N THR A 205 3.89 -2.34 -20.05
CA THR A 205 3.20 -2.36 -18.74
C THR A 205 1.96 -3.26 -18.76
N ALA A 206 1.76 -4.01 -19.85
CA ALA A 206 0.64 -4.93 -19.96
C ALA A 206 0.77 -6.05 -18.93
N VAL A 207 -0.38 -6.50 -18.43
CA VAL A 207 -0.46 -7.64 -17.52
C VAL A 207 -1.06 -8.79 -18.29
N TYR A 208 -0.39 -9.93 -18.31
CA TYR A 208 -0.89 -11.16 -18.91
C TYR A 208 -1.46 -12.09 -17.83
N SER A 209 -2.44 -12.89 -18.21
CA SER A 209 -2.91 -14.00 -17.39
C SER A 209 -2.64 -15.31 -18.12
N PRO A 210 -1.56 -16.01 -17.78
CA PRO A 210 -1.32 -17.36 -18.29
C PRO A 210 -2.52 -18.28 -18.08
N ARG A 211 -3.21 -18.14 -16.94
CA ARG A 211 -4.44 -18.87 -16.65
C ARG A 211 -5.55 -18.56 -17.68
N ALA A 212 -5.77 -17.29 -17.99
CA ALA A 212 -6.81 -16.88 -18.94
C ALA A 212 -6.42 -17.10 -20.41
N GLY A 213 -5.12 -17.16 -20.68
CA GLY A 213 -4.59 -17.04 -22.03
C GLY A 213 -4.76 -15.65 -22.64
N THR A 214 -5.02 -14.60 -21.85
CA THR A 214 -5.27 -13.23 -22.36
C THR A 214 -4.58 -12.14 -21.54
N ASN A 215 -4.38 -10.98 -22.16
CA ASN A 215 -3.92 -9.76 -21.50
C ASN A 215 -5.08 -9.04 -20.80
N PHE A 216 -4.77 -8.41 -19.66
CA PHE A 216 -5.65 -7.49 -18.97
C PHE A 216 -5.22 -6.05 -19.20
N LYS A 217 -6.21 -5.17 -19.36
CA LYS A 217 -5.99 -3.74 -19.19
C LYS A 217 -5.95 -3.42 -17.70
N VAL A 218 -4.75 -3.36 -17.16
CA VAL A 218 -4.51 -2.91 -15.78
C VAL A 218 -4.04 -1.47 -15.82
N TYR A 219 -4.75 -0.58 -15.14
CA TYR A 219 -4.27 0.77 -14.93
C TYR A 219 -3.08 0.73 -13.95
N SER A 220 -1.97 1.33 -14.37
CA SER A 220 -0.75 1.43 -13.58
C SER A 220 -0.23 2.86 -13.59
N LEU A 221 0.45 3.23 -12.50
CA LEU A 221 1.08 4.54 -12.38
C LEU A 221 2.58 4.36 -12.17
N GLN A 222 3.35 5.02 -13.02
CA GLN A 222 4.81 5.05 -12.99
C GLN A 222 5.28 6.42 -12.51
N ARG A 223 6.18 6.46 -11.53
CA ARG A 223 6.87 7.68 -11.12
C ARG A 223 8.35 7.42 -10.99
N GLU A 224 9.17 8.20 -11.71
CA GLU A 224 10.64 8.17 -11.78
C GLU A 224 11.30 6.83 -12.20
N VAL A 225 10.78 5.68 -11.76
CA VAL A 225 11.19 4.35 -12.23
C VAL A 225 11.18 4.33 -13.75
N GLN A 226 12.19 3.69 -14.33
CA GLN A 226 12.36 3.60 -15.77
C GLN A 226 12.01 2.19 -16.22
N LEU A 227 11.39 2.09 -17.40
CA LEU A 227 11.11 0.82 -18.02
C LEU A 227 12.15 0.61 -19.12
N THR A 228 13.07 -0.33 -18.92
CA THR A 228 14.26 -0.50 -19.77
C THR A 228 14.38 -1.94 -20.23
N GLY A 229 14.19 -2.18 -21.53
CA GLY A 229 14.21 -3.52 -22.10
C GLY A 229 13.06 -4.34 -21.53
N ASP A 230 13.39 -5.21 -20.58
CA ASP A 230 12.48 -6.22 -20.02
C ASP A 230 12.30 -6.08 -18.50
N ALA A 231 12.60 -4.91 -17.93
CA ALA A 231 12.56 -4.71 -16.48
C ALA A 231 12.24 -3.26 -16.05
N LEU A 232 11.76 -3.13 -14.81
CA LEU A 232 11.69 -1.87 -14.08
C LEU A 232 13.04 -1.56 -13.44
N LEU A 233 13.65 -0.44 -13.81
CA LEU A 233 14.93 0.04 -13.30
C LEU A 233 14.75 1.14 -12.25
N TYR A 234 15.37 0.93 -11.10
CA TYR A 234 15.42 1.84 -9.96
C TYR A 234 16.86 2.22 -9.64
N THR A 235 17.14 3.52 -9.53
CA THR A 235 18.51 4.03 -9.31
C THR A 235 18.59 4.92 -8.08
N SER A 236 19.80 5.12 -7.57
CA SER A 236 20.05 5.98 -6.41
C SER A 236 19.85 7.47 -6.70
N ALA A 237 19.76 7.86 -7.98
CA ALA A 237 19.47 9.24 -8.38
C ALA A 237 17.98 9.60 -8.25
N MET A 238 17.11 8.61 -8.15
CA MET A 238 15.67 8.80 -8.01
C MET A 238 15.33 9.15 -6.56
N ARG A 239 14.39 10.07 -6.37
CA ARG A 239 13.95 10.56 -5.05
C ARG A 239 12.77 9.77 -4.51
N ASP A 240 11.81 9.42 -5.37
CA ASP A 240 10.58 8.72 -4.98
C ASP A 240 10.09 7.77 -6.09
N PRO A 241 10.91 6.80 -6.53
CA PRO A 241 10.54 5.93 -7.64
C PRO A 241 9.57 4.83 -7.22
N TYR A 242 8.54 4.60 -8.04
CA TYR A 242 7.64 3.46 -7.86
C TYR A 242 6.91 3.08 -9.14
N PHE A 243 6.50 1.83 -9.20
CA PHE A 243 5.52 1.33 -10.16
C PHE A 243 4.29 0.80 -9.41
N TYR A 244 3.11 1.37 -9.66
CA TYR A 244 1.90 1.13 -8.87
C TYR A 244 0.82 0.44 -9.69
N TYR A 245 0.16 -0.58 -9.12
CA TYR A 245 -0.94 -1.31 -9.73
C TYR A 245 -2.27 -1.01 -9.04
N TYR A 246 -3.16 -0.33 -9.76
CA TYR A 246 -4.52 -0.07 -9.29
C TYR A 246 -5.38 -1.34 -9.24
N HIS A 247 -4.97 -2.40 -9.94
CA HIS A 247 -5.63 -3.70 -9.92
C HIS A 247 -5.87 -4.26 -8.51
N TYR A 248 -4.99 -3.91 -7.57
CA TYR A 248 -5.08 -4.37 -6.19
C TYR A 248 -5.78 -3.37 -5.26
N ASN A 249 -6.22 -2.22 -5.77
CA ASN A 249 -7.05 -1.31 -4.99
C ASN A 249 -8.35 -2.01 -4.64
N ASN A 250 -8.66 -2.07 -3.35
CA ASN A 250 -9.81 -2.82 -2.85
C ASN A 250 -9.89 -4.22 -3.47
N LYS A 251 -8.77 -4.95 -3.50
CA LYS A 251 -8.79 -6.35 -3.85
C LYS A 251 -8.45 -7.15 -2.61
N ASP A 252 -9.40 -7.97 -2.17
CA ASP A 252 -9.14 -8.93 -1.09
C ASP A 252 -8.30 -10.09 -1.63
N LEU A 253 -7.28 -10.47 -0.85
CA LEU A 253 -6.43 -11.63 -1.13
C LEU A 253 -6.69 -12.70 -0.08
N ASN A 254 -7.21 -13.83 -0.54
CA ASN A 254 -7.63 -14.94 0.31
C ASN A 254 -6.44 -15.76 0.82
N VAL A 255 -6.74 -16.81 1.59
CA VAL A 255 -5.75 -17.87 1.86
C VAL A 255 -5.40 -18.62 0.57
N ASN A 256 -4.23 -19.27 0.57
CA ASN A 256 -3.64 -19.96 -0.59
C ASN A 256 -3.35 -19.02 -1.76
N THR A 257 -2.89 -17.80 -1.45
CA THR A 257 -2.36 -16.85 -2.42
C THR A 257 -0.84 -16.94 -2.46
N GLY A 258 -0.29 -17.07 -3.67
CA GLY A 258 1.14 -17.04 -3.96
C GLY A 258 1.55 -15.72 -4.59
N PHE A 259 2.72 -15.21 -4.23
CA PHE A 259 3.37 -14.08 -4.88
C PHE A 259 4.72 -14.51 -5.39
N ARG A 260 5.08 -14.04 -6.58
CA ARG A 260 6.41 -14.18 -7.16
C ARG A 260 6.94 -12.81 -7.55
N VAL A 261 8.18 -12.52 -7.16
CA VAL A 261 8.90 -11.34 -7.63
C VAL A 261 10.29 -11.78 -8.09
N LEU A 262 10.67 -11.37 -9.30
CA LEU A 262 12.00 -11.59 -9.85
C LEU A 262 12.74 -10.26 -9.85
N PHE A 263 13.86 -10.17 -9.14
CA PHE A 263 14.58 -8.92 -8.95
C PHE A 263 16.09 -9.10 -8.85
N ASN A 264 16.86 -8.05 -9.09
CA ASN A 264 18.28 -8.00 -8.76
C ASN A 264 18.62 -6.65 -8.14
N LEU A 265 19.13 -6.71 -6.91
CA LEU A 265 19.59 -5.54 -6.16
C LEU A 265 20.96 -5.08 -6.69
N GLN A 266 21.07 -3.83 -7.14
CA GLN A 266 22.27 -3.27 -7.78
C GLN A 266 22.86 -2.14 -6.96
N ASN A 267 24.17 -2.23 -6.69
CA ASN A 267 24.91 -1.27 -5.86
C ASN A 267 24.28 -0.92 -4.49
N PRO A 268 23.69 -1.89 -3.75
CA PRO A 268 23.14 -1.62 -2.43
C PRO A 268 24.24 -1.29 -1.40
N GLN A 269 23.85 -0.55 -0.37
CA GLN A 269 24.69 -0.30 0.80
C GLN A 269 24.47 -1.39 1.85
N ILE A 270 25.56 -1.84 2.48
CA ILE A 270 25.49 -2.82 3.57
C ILE A 270 24.73 -2.22 4.75
N GLY A 271 23.82 -3.00 5.33
CA GLY A 271 22.99 -2.62 6.47
C GLY A 271 21.72 -1.83 6.11
N LEU A 272 21.51 -1.49 4.84
CA LEU A 272 20.26 -0.87 4.40
C LEU A 272 19.24 -1.90 3.92
N THR A 273 17.98 -1.62 4.25
CA THR A 273 16.82 -2.39 3.82
C THR A 273 16.09 -1.65 2.71
N TYR A 274 15.81 -2.37 1.62
CA TYR A 274 15.17 -1.86 0.43
C TYR A 274 13.80 -2.51 0.22
N ASP A 275 12.78 -1.72 -0.08
CA ASP A 275 11.42 -2.22 -0.29
C ASP A 275 11.21 -2.67 -1.74
N ILE A 276 11.01 -3.97 -1.92
CA ILE A 276 10.73 -4.57 -3.25
C ILE A 276 9.27 -4.35 -3.61
N LEU A 277 8.38 -4.63 -2.65
CA LEU A 277 6.93 -4.57 -2.81
C LEU A 277 6.32 -4.09 -1.50
N SER A 278 5.35 -3.18 -1.59
CA SER A 278 4.54 -2.76 -0.44
C SER A 278 3.15 -2.35 -0.92
N ASN A 279 2.19 -2.24 0.00
CA ASN A 279 0.94 -1.52 -0.23
C ASN A 279 0.85 -0.22 0.56
N ASN A 280 1.95 0.26 1.14
CA ASN A 280 2.05 1.56 1.81
C ASN A 280 2.25 2.69 0.80
N PHE A 281 1.21 2.97 0.00
CA PHE A 281 1.27 3.98 -1.06
C PHE A 281 1.13 5.42 -0.54
N CYS A 282 0.25 5.62 0.45
CA CYS A 282 0.02 6.92 1.08
C CYS A 282 -0.22 6.76 2.59
N LEU A 283 -0.28 7.89 3.30
CA LEU A 283 -0.42 7.92 4.77
C LEU A 283 -1.73 7.30 5.30
N LEU A 284 -2.71 7.05 4.44
CA LEU A 284 -3.98 6.38 4.78
C LEU A 284 -3.95 4.87 4.50
N CYS A 285 -2.87 4.38 3.90
CA CYS A 285 -2.67 2.99 3.51
C CYS A 285 -1.73 2.32 4.52
N PRO A 286 -2.23 1.82 5.68
CA PRO A 286 -1.37 1.16 6.64
C PRO A 286 -0.71 -0.05 5.98
N GLU A 287 0.59 -0.22 6.17
CA GLU A 287 1.31 -1.33 5.57
C GLU A 287 0.77 -2.68 6.07
N THR A 288 0.23 -3.47 5.15
CA THR A 288 -0.27 -4.81 5.45
C THR A 288 0.37 -5.91 4.61
N ILE A 289 1.09 -5.53 3.54
CA ILE A 289 2.02 -6.38 2.81
C ILE A 289 3.32 -5.62 2.62
N LYS A 290 4.45 -6.27 2.91
CA LYS A 290 5.78 -5.72 2.61
C LYS A 290 6.78 -6.82 2.33
N PHE A 291 7.46 -6.74 1.19
CA PHE A 291 8.62 -7.57 0.86
C PHE A 291 9.85 -6.68 0.77
N THR A 292 10.92 -7.09 1.46
CA THR A 292 12.16 -6.33 1.54
C THR A 292 13.38 -7.20 1.30
N VAL A 293 14.48 -6.55 0.93
CA VAL A 293 15.80 -7.16 0.90
C VAL A 293 16.80 -6.26 1.63
N THR A 294 17.63 -6.88 2.46
CA THR A 294 18.71 -6.20 3.19
C THR A 294 20.04 -6.82 2.80
N LEU A 295 21.03 -6.02 2.39
CA LEU A 295 22.39 -6.50 2.19
C LEU A 295 23.11 -6.54 3.56
N THR A 296 23.35 -7.73 4.11
CA THR A 296 24.00 -7.88 5.43
C THR A 296 25.52 -7.94 5.34
N SER A 297 26.05 -8.48 4.26
CA SER A 297 27.48 -8.48 3.94
C SER A 297 27.68 -8.61 2.43
N VAL A 298 28.94 -8.58 1.96
CA VAL A 298 29.23 -8.74 0.52
C VAL A 298 28.69 -10.07 0.02
N GLY A 299 27.68 -10.01 -0.86
CA GLY A 299 27.02 -11.18 -1.44
C GLY A 299 25.94 -11.82 -0.56
N GLU A 300 25.83 -11.49 0.72
CA GLU A 300 24.77 -12.02 1.60
C GLU A 300 23.59 -11.05 1.71
N GLN A 301 22.40 -11.56 1.43
CA GLN A 301 21.15 -10.82 1.48
C GLN A 301 20.14 -11.54 2.36
N VAL A 302 19.39 -10.76 3.15
CA VAL A 302 18.23 -11.23 3.89
C VAL A 302 16.98 -10.73 3.18
N VAL A 303 16.22 -11.66 2.62
CA VAL A 303 14.91 -11.37 2.01
C VAL A 303 13.85 -11.62 3.07
N SER A 304 13.06 -10.60 3.38
CA SER A 304 12.02 -10.66 4.41
C SER A 304 10.66 -10.34 3.83
N VAL A 305 9.65 -11.07 4.31
CA VAL A 305 8.25 -10.93 3.91
C VAL A 305 7.41 -10.70 5.15
N PHE A 306 6.52 -9.71 5.08
CA PHE A 306 5.59 -9.32 6.13
C PHE A 306 4.17 -9.31 5.58
N PHE A 307 3.23 -9.83 6.37
CA PHE A 307 1.79 -9.73 6.18
C PHE A 307 1.11 -9.31 7.49
N GLN A 308 0.04 -8.52 7.39
CA GLN A 308 -0.95 -8.37 8.44
C GLN A 308 -2.18 -9.22 8.09
N THR A 309 -2.67 -10.01 9.04
CA THR A 309 -3.91 -10.79 8.85
C THR A 309 -5.13 -9.92 9.14
N ALA A 310 -6.29 -10.31 8.61
CA ALA A 310 -7.58 -9.67 8.90
C ALA A 310 -7.95 -9.63 10.39
N LEU A 311 -7.33 -10.48 11.21
CA LEU A 311 -7.49 -10.49 12.67
C LEU A 311 -6.53 -9.50 13.38
N GLY A 312 -5.78 -8.69 12.61
CA GLY A 312 -4.82 -7.73 13.12
C GLY A 312 -3.47 -8.31 13.53
N THR A 313 -3.26 -9.63 13.37
CA THR A 313 -1.98 -10.27 13.73
C THR A 313 -0.95 -10.09 12.63
N THR A 314 0.30 -9.85 13.00
CA THR A 314 1.41 -9.81 12.05
C THR A 314 2.01 -11.20 11.85
N VAL A 315 2.34 -11.54 10.61
CA VAL A 315 3.09 -12.74 10.23
C VAL A 315 4.30 -12.30 9.40
N GLN A 316 5.51 -12.63 9.85
CA GLN A 316 6.73 -12.26 9.17
C GLN A 316 7.66 -13.46 9.04
N THR A 317 8.25 -13.64 7.86
CA THR A 317 9.26 -14.67 7.58
C THR A 317 10.45 -14.07 6.83
N ASN A 318 11.58 -14.78 6.83
CA ASN A 318 12.76 -14.41 6.09
C ASN A 318 13.56 -15.63 5.62
N ALA A 319 14.49 -15.37 4.69
CA ALA A 319 15.53 -16.27 4.25
C ALA A 319 16.84 -15.48 4.07
N VAL A 320 17.96 -16.13 4.38
CA VAL A 320 19.30 -15.60 4.12
C VAL A 320 19.87 -16.31 2.89
N ILE A 321 20.22 -15.56 1.85
CA ILE A 321 20.82 -16.09 0.63
C ILE A 321 22.17 -15.44 0.37
N ARG A 322 23.18 -16.25 0.07
CA ARG A 322 24.53 -15.79 -0.31
C ARG A 322 24.69 -15.93 -1.81
N LYS A 323 24.49 -14.84 -2.55
CA LYS A 323 24.60 -14.83 -4.02
C LYS A 323 25.97 -15.33 -4.45
N GLN A 324 25.99 -16.24 -5.41
CA GLN A 324 27.22 -16.72 -6.05
C GLN A 324 27.79 -15.66 -7.01
N ASN A 325 26.93 -14.80 -7.57
CA ASN A 325 27.32 -13.72 -8.48
C ASN A 325 26.48 -12.47 -8.22
N SER A 326 27.06 -11.26 -8.30
CA SER A 326 26.31 -10.02 -8.11
C SER A 326 25.24 -9.79 -9.19
N ASN A 327 25.41 -10.35 -10.39
CA ASN A 327 24.56 -10.08 -11.55
C ASN A 327 23.39 -11.05 -11.73
N THR A 328 23.26 -12.06 -10.86
CA THR A 328 22.15 -13.02 -10.90
C THR A 328 20.85 -12.39 -10.41
N LEU A 329 19.72 -12.96 -10.83
CA LEU A 329 18.40 -12.60 -10.34
C LEU A 329 18.08 -13.40 -9.07
N LEU A 330 17.27 -12.81 -8.20
CA LEU A 330 16.62 -13.50 -7.10
C LEU A 330 15.14 -13.63 -7.41
N GLU A 331 14.65 -14.87 -7.42
CA GLU A 331 13.23 -15.21 -7.49
C GLU A 331 12.74 -15.43 -6.06
N LEU A 332 11.96 -14.48 -5.54
CA LEU A 332 11.22 -14.66 -4.29
C LEU A 332 9.85 -15.24 -4.62
N ILE A 333 9.55 -16.41 -4.07
CA ILE A 333 8.21 -17.02 -4.10
C ILE A 333 7.73 -17.14 -2.66
N VAL A 334 6.59 -16.54 -2.35
CA VAL A 334 5.96 -16.65 -1.03
C VAL A 334 4.51 -17.08 -1.16
N ILE A 335 4.13 -18.04 -0.33
CA ILE A 335 2.78 -18.58 -0.21
C ILE A 335 2.20 -18.11 1.12
N TYR A 336 1.08 -17.40 1.05
CA TYR A 336 0.20 -17.16 2.17
C TYR A 336 -0.83 -18.29 2.22
N GLY A 337 -0.48 -19.39 2.89
CA GLY A 337 -1.29 -20.61 2.97
C GLY A 337 -2.48 -20.49 3.92
N ASP A 338 -3.17 -21.59 4.16
CA ASP A 338 -4.32 -21.61 5.09
C ASP A 338 -3.90 -21.34 6.54
N ASP A 339 -2.89 -22.03 7.04
CA ASP A 339 -2.45 -21.99 8.45
C ASP A 339 -1.03 -21.45 8.62
N SER A 340 -0.33 -21.15 7.52
CA SER A 340 1.08 -20.76 7.58
C SER A 340 1.51 -19.91 6.38
N VAL A 341 2.58 -19.13 6.58
CA VAL A 341 3.27 -18.37 5.53
C VAL A 341 4.67 -18.98 5.34
N TYR A 342 5.02 -19.29 4.11
CA TYR A 342 6.26 -19.99 3.74
C TYR A 342 6.60 -19.75 2.27
N GLY A 343 7.74 -20.26 1.80
CA GLY A 343 8.13 -20.12 0.41
C GLY A 343 9.62 -20.32 0.22
N VAL A 344 10.17 -19.77 -0.87
CA VAL A 344 11.57 -19.92 -1.26
C VAL A 344 12.14 -18.64 -1.85
N VAL A 345 13.45 -18.50 -1.75
CA VAL A 345 14.27 -17.56 -2.53
C VAL A 345 15.23 -18.37 -3.38
N ARG A 346 15.23 -18.15 -4.68
CA ARG A 346 16.13 -18.84 -5.62
C ARG A 346 17.05 -17.84 -6.29
N GLU A 347 18.32 -18.21 -6.45
CA GLU A 347 19.24 -17.44 -7.29
C GLU A 347 19.22 -18.03 -8.70
N LEU A 348 18.98 -17.19 -9.71
CA LEU A 348 18.86 -17.57 -11.10
C LEU A 348 19.90 -16.85 -11.97
N THR A 349 20.37 -17.50 -13.03
CA THR A 349 21.14 -16.82 -14.08
C THR A 349 20.24 -15.81 -14.83
N PRO A 350 20.76 -14.65 -15.24
CA PRO A 350 19.93 -13.55 -15.78
C PRO A 350 19.37 -13.80 -17.19
N ILE A 351 19.88 -14.78 -17.94
CA ILE A 351 19.47 -15.03 -19.34
C ILE A 351 18.67 -16.32 -19.46
N SER A 352 19.20 -17.42 -18.91
CA SER A 352 18.58 -18.75 -19.03
C SER A 352 17.69 -19.12 -17.85
N TYR A 353 17.52 -18.21 -16.88
CA TYR A 353 16.77 -18.42 -15.62
C TYR A 353 17.13 -19.74 -14.93
N THR A 354 18.39 -20.16 -15.07
CA THR A 354 18.86 -21.44 -14.54
C THR A 354 19.10 -21.29 -13.05
N ARG A 355 18.45 -22.15 -12.26
CA ARG A 355 18.54 -22.13 -10.81
C ARG A 355 19.93 -22.56 -10.32
N LEU A 356 20.61 -21.64 -9.63
CA LEU A 356 21.92 -21.85 -9.02
C LEU A 356 21.81 -22.37 -7.58
N GLN A 357 20.84 -21.86 -6.84
CA GLN A 357 20.53 -22.31 -5.47
C GLN A 357 19.10 -21.97 -5.08
N THR A 358 18.63 -22.61 -4.01
CA THR A 358 17.34 -22.36 -3.37
C THR A 358 17.53 -22.29 -1.86
N VAL A 359 16.93 -21.30 -1.23
CA VAL A 359 16.82 -21.20 0.23
C VAL A 359 15.35 -21.11 0.60
N ASN A 360 14.92 -21.86 1.61
CA ASN A 360 13.54 -21.79 2.08
C ASN A 360 13.34 -20.58 2.99
N LEU A 361 12.21 -19.88 2.83
CA LEU A 361 11.70 -19.01 3.87
C LEU A 361 11.31 -19.86 5.09
N THR A 362 11.54 -19.33 6.28
CA THR A 362 11.08 -20.00 7.51
C THR A 362 9.56 -20.13 7.49
N ARG A 363 9.00 -21.33 7.72
CA ARG A 363 7.54 -21.47 7.82
C ARG A 363 7.07 -20.84 9.14
N VAL A 364 6.10 -19.94 9.06
CA VAL A 364 5.51 -19.26 10.22
C VAL A 364 4.02 -19.52 10.27
N ASN A 365 3.54 -20.03 11.40
CA ASN A 365 2.13 -20.36 11.60
C ASN A 365 1.29 -19.09 11.80
N LYS A 366 0.03 -19.16 11.38
CA LYS A 366 -1.03 -18.18 11.60
C LYS A 366 -2.35 -18.89 11.88
N ALA A 367 -3.38 -18.13 12.25
CA ALA A 367 -4.72 -18.71 12.38
C ALA A 367 -5.19 -19.27 11.03
N SER A 368 -5.68 -20.51 11.04
CA SER A 368 -6.30 -21.16 9.87
C SER A 368 -7.47 -20.31 9.35
N GLY A 369 -7.61 -20.20 8.02
CA GLY A 369 -8.62 -19.39 7.35
C GLY A 369 -8.41 -17.87 7.45
N ALA A 370 -7.44 -17.37 8.22
CA ALA A 370 -7.20 -15.92 8.31
C ALA A 370 -6.60 -15.41 6.99
N HIS A 371 -7.35 -14.58 6.27
CA HIS A 371 -6.93 -13.92 5.03
C HIS A 371 -6.02 -12.71 5.30
N ILE A 372 -5.39 -12.18 4.23
CA ILE A 372 -4.53 -11.01 4.32
C ILE A 372 -5.41 -9.77 4.55
N ALA A 373 -5.08 -8.93 5.53
CA ALA A 373 -5.73 -7.63 5.73
C ALA A 373 -5.29 -6.65 4.64
N MET A 374 -5.66 -6.88 3.38
CA MET A 374 -5.33 -5.95 2.31
C MET A 374 -5.79 -4.55 2.69
N ASN A 375 -4.86 -3.60 2.72
CA ASN A 375 -5.29 -2.22 2.77
C ASN A 375 -5.95 -1.90 1.43
N LYS A 376 -6.83 -0.91 1.42
CA LYS A 376 -7.61 -0.54 0.22
C LYS A 376 -6.77 0.11 -0.88
N CYS A 377 -5.45 0.21 -0.66
CA CYS A 377 -4.50 0.79 -1.57
C CYS A 377 -3.78 -0.36 -2.28
N GLY A 378 -3.67 -0.26 -3.59
CA GLY A 378 -3.06 -1.28 -4.41
C GLY A 378 -1.60 -1.55 -4.07
N ILE A 379 -0.98 -2.37 -4.91
CA ILE A 379 0.40 -2.79 -4.70
C ILE A 379 1.34 -1.87 -5.46
N GLN A 380 2.41 -1.45 -4.81
CA GLN A 380 3.51 -0.72 -5.41
C GLN A 380 4.80 -1.54 -5.39
N LEU A 381 5.57 -1.44 -6.45
CA LEU A 381 6.91 -1.99 -6.57
C LEU A 381 7.94 -0.89 -6.37
N GLY A 382 9.01 -1.24 -5.65
CA GLY A 382 10.20 -0.42 -5.46
C GLY A 382 10.09 0.72 -4.44
N ARG A 383 8.97 0.84 -3.73
CA ARG A 383 8.74 1.85 -2.69
C ARG A 383 8.06 1.27 -1.47
N GLY A 384 8.39 1.80 -0.30
CA GLY A 384 7.77 1.47 0.98
C GLY A 384 8.31 2.38 2.10
N PRO A 385 8.17 1.97 3.38
CA PRO A 385 8.59 2.77 4.53
C PRO A 385 10.11 2.83 4.76
N ASN A 386 10.89 2.00 4.07
CA ASN A 386 12.35 1.98 4.12
C ASN A 386 12.95 2.76 2.92
N TYR A 387 14.12 2.36 2.45
CA TYR A 387 14.69 2.91 1.22
C TYR A 387 13.95 2.36 0.00
N HIS A 388 13.76 3.21 -1.01
CA HIS A 388 13.28 2.75 -2.31
C HIS A 388 14.25 1.73 -2.90
N PHE A 389 13.72 0.78 -3.65
CA PHE A 389 14.52 -0.29 -4.24
C PHE A 389 15.64 0.25 -5.14
N LEU A 390 16.77 -0.45 -5.19
CA LEU A 390 17.90 -0.12 -6.05
C LEU A 390 18.27 -1.32 -6.91
N GLY A 391 18.04 -1.22 -8.22
CA GLY A 391 18.32 -2.30 -9.17
C GLY A 391 17.14 -2.54 -10.10
N VAL A 392 16.91 -3.81 -10.46
CA VAL A 392 15.89 -4.19 -11.44
C VAL A 392 14.82 -5.10 -10.83
N ILE A 393 13.58 -4.91 -11.24
CA ILE A 393 12.48 -5.86 -11.04
C ILE A 393 12.01 -6.29 -12.42
N ASP A 394 12.28 -7.55 -12.75
CA ASP A 394 12.02 -8.15 -14.06
C ASP A 394 10.61 -8.71 -14.14
N GLU A 395 10.06 -9.19 -13.02
CA GLU A 395 8.75 -9.83 -13.03
C GLU A 395 8.03 -9.68 -11.70
N PHE A 396 6.71 -9.51 -11.77
CA PHE A 396 5.79 -9.65 -10.64
C PHE A 396 4.59 -10.50 -11.04
N ALA A 397 4.32 -11.55 -10.25
CA ALA A 397 3.18 -12.42 -10.46
C ALA A 397 2.42 -12.73 -9.16
N VAL A 398 1.12 -12.94 -9.31
CA VAL A 398 0.23 -13.43 -8.25
C VAL A 398 -0.50 -14.68 -8.74
N TYR A 399 -0.65 -15.63 -7.81
CA TYR A 399 -1.28 -16.93 -7.98
C TYR A 399 -2.39 -17.07 -6.95
N GLU A 400 -3.60 -17.41 -7.38
CA GLU A 400 -4.76 -17.61 -6.50
C GLU A 400 -5.50 -18.87 -6.96
N ARG A 401 -6.25 -19.58 -6.11
CA ARG A 401 -7.11 -20.71 -6.55
C ARG A 401 -6.40 -21.86 -7.28
N CYS A 402 -5.17 -22.18 -6.88
CA CYS A 402 -4.56 -23.41 -7.33
C CYS A 402 -5.05 -24.57 -6.48
N GLN A 403 -5.33 -25.74 -7.07
CA GLN A 403 -5.66 -26.96 -6.31
C GLN A 403 -4.56 -27.32 -5.33
N SER A 404 -3.31 -27.14 -5.76
CA SER A 404 -2.14 -27.21 -4.90
C SER A 404 -1.26 -25.99 -5.18
N ILE A 405 -1.38 -24.97 -4.33
CA ILE A 405 -0.56 -23.75 -4.42
C ILE A 405 0.94 -24.06 -4.29
N ASP A 406 1.30 -25.17 -3.62
CA ASP A 406 2.69 -25.62 -3.48
C ASP A 406 3.38 -25.95 -4.80
N GLN A 407 2.62 -26.19 -5.88
CA GLN A 407 3.19 -26.40 -7.22
C GLN A 407 4.02 -25.22 -7.71
N ILE A 408 3.79 -24.00 -7.23
CA ILE A 408 4.63 -22.84 -7.59
C ILE A 408 6.03 -22.89 -6.97
N LEU A 409 6.23 -23.72 -5.95
CA LEU A 409 7.55 -23.95 -5.33
C LEU A 409 8.39 -24.98 -6.09
N SER A 410 7.79 -25.68 -7.07
CA SER A 410 8.47 -26.64 -7.95
C SER A 410 9.05 -25.96 -9.19
#